data_AF-X1TFI5-F1
#
_entry.id   AF-X1TFI5-F1
#
_cell.length_a   1.000
_cell.length_b   1.000
_cell.length_c   1.000
_cell.angle_alpha   90.00
_cell.angle_beta   90.00
_cell.angle_gamma   90.00
#
_symmetry.space_group_name_H-M   'P 1'
#
loop_
_entity.id
_entity.type
_entity.pdbx_description
1 polymer ?
#
loop_
_entity_poly.entity_id
_entity_poly.type
_entity_poly.pdbx_seq_one_letter_code
_entity_poly.pdbx_strand_id
1 'polypeptide(L)'
;EGIGAYVAVKDEQIMIIAPIADSPAAKAGIKAGDIILAINGRSASEMSLAEAVLYIRGPKGTSVRLLILHQGETEPEEIEIVRAEIEVPSVYFEMRGDIAYINITYFSERTNEELSPVLQSITQEAATGIILDLRSNPGGLLQTVVDVASRFLNKGIVVDVVDNQGEHTTSAVKPKGATTDLSLVVLVDSYSASGSEVLAGALQDYARATIAGTRTYGKGSVNILHQLKDGSR
;
A
#
# COMPACT_ATOMS: atom_id res chain seq x y z
N GLU A 1 -7.38 -0.52 13.27
CA GLU A 1 -6.78 0.79 13.61
C GLU A 1 -5.58 0.56 14.51
N GLY A 2 -4.74 1.58 14.69
CA GLY A 2 -3.50 1.45 15.45
C GLY A 2 -2.79 2.79 15.60
N ILE A 3 -1.48 2.75 15.78
CA ILE A 3 -0.65 3.95 15.98
C ILE A 3 0.13 4.36 14.73
N GLY A 4 0.24 3.48 13.73
CA GLY A 4 0.93 3.73 12.47
C GLY A 4 2.45 3.74 12.60
N ALA A 5 3.01 2.57 12.90
CA ALA A 5 4.44 2.32 12.91
C ALA A 5 4.74 0.91 12.40
N TYR A 6 5.90 0.73 11.77
CA TYR A 6 6.45 -0.57 11.44
C TYR A 6 7.27 -1.08 12.62
N VAL A 7 7.04 -2.32 13.01
CA VAL A 7 7.74 -2.99 14.12
C VAL A 7 8.39 -4.28 13.64
N ALA A 8 9.52 -4.62 14.24
CA ALA A 8 10.17 -5.91 14.05
C ALA A 8 10.78 -6.40 15.36
N VAL A 9 11.16 -7.67 15.40
CA VAL A 9 12.02 -8.18 16.47
C VAL A 9 13.46 -8.07 16.01
N LYS A 10 14.29 -7.41 16.82
CA LYS A 10 15.74 -7.34 16.64
C LYS A 10 16.40 -7.55 17.99
N ASP A 11 17.40 -8.42 18.06
CA ASP A 11 18.12 -8.75 19.28
C ASP A 11 17.17 -9.13 20.45
N GLU A 12 16.15 -9.95 20.14
CA GLU A 12 15.08 -10.39 21.05
C GLU A 12 14.17 -9.27 21.61
N GLN A 13 14.32 -8.05 21.11
CA GLN A 13 13.52 -6.89 21.51
C GLN A 13 12.58 -6.44 20.40
N ILE A 14 11.41 -5.93 20.78
CA ILE A 14 10.46 -5.35 19.84
C ILE A 14 10.91 -3.91 19.56
N MET A 15 11.28 -3.66 18.30
CA MET A 15 11.85 -2.40 17.85
C MET A 15 10.93 -1.73 16.81
N ILE A 16 10.80 -0.42 16.90
CA ILE A 16 10.21 0.43 15.86
C ILE A 16 11.22 0.53 14.73
N ILE A 17 10.85 0.01 13.56
CA ILE A 17 11.64 0.20 12.34
C ILE A 17 11.50 1.63 11.86
N ALA A 18 10.26 2.12 11.74
CA ALA A 18 9.96 3.51 11.44
C ALA A 18 8.50 3.82 11.78
N PRO A 19 8.19 5.03 12.28
CA PRO A 19 6.83 5.53 12.27
C PRO A 19 6.38 5.81 10.83
N ILE A 20 5.10 5.60 10.54
CA ILE A 20 4.51 6.06 9.28
C ILE A 20 4.39 7.60 9.34
N ALA A 21 4.72 8.28 8.25
CA ALA A 21 4.60 9.74 8.17
C ALA A 21 3.17 10.20 8.52
N ASP A 22 3.06 11.31 9.24
CA ASP A 22 1.80 11.90 9.71
C ASP A 22 0.91 11.01 10.61
N SER A 23 1.41 9.84 11.02
CA SER A 23 0.69 8.93 11.91
C SER A 23 0.63 9.43 13.36
N PRO A 24 -0.27 8.87 14.19
CA PRO A 24 -0.25 9.11 15.64
C PRO A 24 1.10 8.84 16.29
N ALA A 25 1.80 7.78 15.91
CA ALA A 25 3.12 7.45 16.44
C ALA A 25 4.16 8.52 16.09
N ALA A 26 4.22 8.96 14.83
CA ALA A 26 5.13 10.03 14.41
C ALA A 26 4.86 11.33 15.18
N LYS A 27 3.59 11.71 15.33
CA LYS A 27 3.16 12.93 16.04
C LYS A 27 3.44 12.86 17.55
N ALA A 28 3.43 11.65 18.12
CA ALA A 28 3.72 11.41 19.54
C ALA A 28 5.22 11.32 19.86
N GLY A 29 6.11 11.50 18.85
CA GLY A 29 7.55 11.52 19.07
C GLY A 29 8.25 10.16 18.98
N ILE A 30 7.54 9.11 18.55
CA ILE A 30 8.16 7.80 18.25
C ILE A 30 9.12 7.95 17.07
N LYS A 31 10.31 7.36 17.20
CA LYS A 31 11.40 7.44 16.22
C LYS A 31 11.79 6.05 15.71
N ALA A 32 12.46 6.03 14.57
CA ALA A 32 13.11 4.81 14.08
C ALA A 32 14.20 4.36 15.06
N GLY A 33 14.28 3.06 15.34
CA GLY A 33 15.22 2.46 16.27
C GLY A 33 14.75 2.40 17.73
N ASP A 34 13.61 3.01 18.05
CA ASP A 34 13.02 2.95 19.39
C ASP A 34 12.71 1.51 19.82
N ILE A 35 13.04 1.16 21.06
CA ILE A 35 12.73 -0.15 21.64
C ILE A 35 11.46 -0.03 22.48
N ILE A 36 10.47 -0.89 22.22
CA ILE A 36 9.27 -0.99 23.04
C ILE A 36 9.57 -1.90 24.24
N LEU A 37 9.61 -1.32 25.43
CA LEU A 37 9.86 -2.04 26.68
C LEU A 37 8.58 -2.53 27.35
N ALA A 38 7.48 -1.77 27.23
CA ALA A 38 6.18 -2.18 27.76
C ALA A 38 5.01 -1.60 26.96
N ILE A 39 3.88 -2.31 26.96
CA ILE A 39 2.63 -1.91 26.32
C ILE A 39 1.52 -1.96 27.37
N ASN A 40 0.92 -0.81 27.68
CA ASN A 40 -0.06 -0.65 28.76
C ASN A 40 0.41 -1.23 30.11
N GLY A 41 1.70 -1.03 30.43
CA GLY A 41 2.32 -1.51 31.67
C GLY A 41 2.69 -3.00 31.67
N ARG A 42 2.44 -3.74 30.58
CA ARG A 42 2.88 -5.14 30.43
C ARG A 42 4.21 -5.18 29.70
N SER A 43 5.15 -5.96 30.24
CA SER A 43 6.50 -6.12 29.68
C SER A 43 6.44 -6.64 28.24
N ALA A 44 7.11 -5.95 27.32
CA ALA A 44 7.20 -6.38 25.92
C ALA A 44 8.11 -7.60 25.74
N SER A 45 9.06 -7.83 26.66
CA SER A 45 9.93 -9.02 26.64
C SER A 45 9.18 -10.34 26.88
N GLU A 46 7.97 -10.28 27.43
CA GLU A 46 7.10 -11.45 27.64
C GLU A 46 6.13 -11.68 26.48
N MET A 47 6.18 -10.86 25.42
CA MET A 47 5.25 -10.90 24.30
C MET A 47 5.95 -11.36 23.02
N SER A 48 5.25 -12.16 22.23
CA SER A 48 5.58 -12.29 20.80
C SER A 48 5.28 -10.98 20.06
N LEU A 49 5.90 -10.79 18.89
CA LEU A 49 5.59 -9.66 18.01
C LEU A 49 4.10 -9.58 17.67
N ALA A 50 3.46 -10.72 17.43
CA ALA A 50 2.04 -10.78 17.10
C ALA A 50 1.17 -10.30 18.27
N GLU A 51 1.48 -10.72 19.50
CA GLU A 51 0.77 -10.26 20.70
C GLU A 51 0.96 -8.77 20.93
N ALA A 52 2.19 -8.26 20.82
CA ALA A 52 2.46 -6.84 20.93
C ALA A 52 1.66 -6.03 19.91
N VAL A 53 1.61 -6.47 18.65
CA VAL A 53 0.79 -5.84 17.60
C VAL A 53 -0.69 -5.85 17.98
N LEU A 54 -1.21 -6.94 18.57
CA LEU A 54 -2.60 -7.02 19.03
C LEU A 54 -2.89 -6.03 20.18
N TYR A 55 -1.96 -5.84 21.13
CA TYR A 55 -2.12 -4.86 22.22
C TYR A 55 -1.98 -3.41 21.74
N ILE A 56 -1.11 -3.16 20.77
CA ILE A 56 -0.91 -1.84 20.17
C ILE A 56 -2.11 -1.44 19.32
N ARG A 57 -2.68 -2.39 18.58
CA ARG A 57 -3.93 -2.18 17.82
C ARG A 57 -5.13 -2.10 18.76
N GLY A 58 -6.20 -1.50 18.26
CA GLY A 58 -7.42 -1.28 19.01
C GLY A 58 -8.30 -0.25 18.31
N PRO A 59 -9.53 -0.02 18.79
CA PRO A 59 -10.49 0.86 18.14
C PRO A 59 -9.98 2.31 18.02
N LYS A 60 -10.36 3.00 16.94
CA LYS A 60 -10.08 4.42 16.74
C LYS A 60 -10.52 5.26 17.96
N GLY A 61 -9.69 6.22 18.35
CA GLY A 61 -9.96 7.13 19.47
C GLY A 61 -9.62 6.58 20.86
N THR A 62 -9.27 5.29 20.98
CA THR A 62 -8.75 4.72 22.24
C THR A 62 -7.24 4.92 22.35
N SER A 63 -6.71 5.05 23.55
CA SER A 63 -5.27 5.21 23.77
C SER A 63 -4.53 3.89 24.00
N VAL A 64 -3.24 3.88 23.67
CA VAL A 64 -2.25 2.91 24.13
C VAL A 64 -1.09 3.65 24.77
N ARG A 65 -0.55 3.12 25.87
CA ARG A 65 0.67 3.62 26.49
C ARG A 65 1.84 2.71 26.14
N LEU A 66 2.92 3.29 25.63
CA LEU A 66 4.15 2.59 25.33
C LEU A 66 5.25 3.12 26.23
N LEU A 67 5.98 2.22 26.89
CA LEU A 67 7.25 2.55 27.50
C LEU A 67 8.33 2.33 26.44
N ILE A 68 9.00 3.39 26.03
CA ILE A 68 9.94 3.41 24.92
C ILE A 68 11.34 3.73 25.43
N LEU A 69 12.35 3.06 24.90
CA LEU A 69 13.75 3.46 25.04
C LEU A 69 14.25 3.98 23.69
N HIS A 70 14.54 5.28 23.62
CA HIS A 70 15.11 5.89 22.43
C HIS A 70 16.54 5.42 22.18
N GLN A 71 16.93 5.36 20.90
CA GLN A 71 18.27 4.95 20.54
C GLN A 71 19.33 5.89 21.12
N GLY A 72 20.25 5.33 21.91
CA GLY A 72 21.34 6.08 22.54
C GLY A 72 20.98 6.74 23.88
N GLU A 73 19.73 6.64 24.32
CA GLU A 73 19.28 7.10 25.63
C GLU A 73 19.30 5.95 26.65
N THR A 74 19.36 6.28 27.94
CA THR A 74 19.38 5.30 29.04
C THR A 74 18.09 5.29 29.85
N GLU A 75 17.34 6.39 29.83
CA GLU A 75 16.10 6.54 30.58
C GLU A 75 14.91 6.30 29.63
N PRO A 76 14.00 5.36 29.95
CA PRO A 76 12.79 5.17 29.17
C PRO A 76 11.79 6.31 29.31
N GLU A 77 11.03 6.56 28.26
CA GLU A 77 9.91 7.50 28.22
C GLU A 77 8.58 6.76 28.07
N GLU A 78 7.56 7.11 28.87
CA GLU A 78 6.20 6.62 28.67
C GLU A 78 5.42 7.59 27.78
N ILE A 79 4.97 7.09 26.62
CA ILE A 79 4.24 7.87 25.62
C ILE A 79 2.83 7.31 25.47
N GLU A 80 1.83 8.16 25.67
CA GLU A 80 0.43 7.84 25.37
C GLU A 80 0.08 8.24 23.94
N ILE A 81 -0.43 7.29 23.16
CA ILE A 81 -0.76 7.49 21.75
C ILE A 81 -2.23 7.15 21.52
N VAL A 82 -2.99 8.09 20.99
CA VAL A 82 -4.38 7.88 20.59
C VAL A 82 -4.42 7.15 19.25
N ARG A 83 -5.07 5.99 19.21
CA ARG A 83 -5.19 5.18 18.00
C ARG A 83 -6.03 5.89 16.95
N ALA A 84 -5.58 5.79 15.71
CA ALA A 84 -6.31 6.28 14.56
C ALA A 84 -6.41 5.22 13.48
N GLU A 85 -7.30 5.47 12.53
CA GLU A 85 -7.20 4.85 11.23
C GLU A 85 -5.85 5.24 10.61
N ILE A 86 -5.08 4.24 10.21
CA ILE A 86 -3.72 4.46 9.70
C ILE A 86 -3.79 4.37 8.19
N GLU A 87 -3.50 5.50 7.57
CA GLU A 87 -3.38 5.60 6.14
C GLU A 87 -1.94 5.26 5.76
N VAL A 88 -1.74 4.09 5.13
CA VAL A 88 -0.45 3.72 4.56
C VAL A 88 -0.44 4.20 3.11
N PRO A 89 0.48 5.11 2.72
CA PRO A 89 0.59 5.53 1.33
C PRO A 89 0.81 4.34 0.41
N SER A 90 0.03 4.27 -0.65
CA SER A 90 0.09 3.21 -1.64
C SER A 90 0.87 3.61 -2.89
N VAL A 91 1.04 4.91 -3.13
CA VAL A 91 1.80 5.47 -4.25
C VAL A 91 3.01 6.24 -3.74
N TYR A 92 4.19 5.87 -4.25
CA TYR A 92 5.44 6.60 -4.07
C TYR A 92 5.90 7.15 -5.42
N PHE A 93 6.44 8.36 -5.43
CA PHE A 93 6.86 9.05 -6.64
C PHE A 93 8.21 9.73 -6.45
N GLU A 94 9.08 9.59 -7.44
CA GLU A 94 10.30 10.38 -7.56
C GLU A 94 10.66 10.57 -9.04
N MET A 95 11.39 11.65 -9.32
CA MET A 95 12.04 11.85 -10.63
C MET A 95 13.43 11.22 -10.60
N ARG A 96 13.71 10.33 -11.55
CA ARG A 96 15.05 9.75 -11.77
C ARG A 96 15.61 10.28 -13.08
N GLY A 97 16.22 11.46 -13.02
CA GLY A 97 16.56 12.21 -14.22
C GLY A 97 15.28 12.72 -14.89
N ASP A 98 15.09 12.37 -16.16
CA ASP A 98 13.91 12.68 -16.98
C ASP A 98 12.86 11.56 -16.97
N ILE A 99 12.99 10.56 -16.08
CA ILE A 99 12.02 9.47 -15.93
C ILE A 99 11.22 9.66 -14.66
N ALA A 100 9.89 9.69 -14.79
CA ALA A 100 8.97 9.64 -13.66
C ALA A 100 8.86 8.21 -13.15
N TYR A 101 9.41 7.95 -11.96
CA TYR A 101 9.32 6.65 -11.31
C TYR A 101 8.17 6.66 -10.31
N ILE A 102 7.15 5.84 -10.58
CA ILE A 102 5.95 5.69 -9.75
C ILE A 102 5.91 4.26 -9.24
N ASN A 103 5.96 4.07 -7.93
CA ASN A 103 5.79 2.77 -7.31
C ASN A 103 4.42 2.66 -6.64
N ILE A 104 3.63 1.67 -7.05
CA ILE A 104 2.36 1.32 -6.39
C ILE A 104 2.60 0.04 -5.60
N THR A 105 2.53 0.12 -4.26
CA THR A 105 2.84 -1.01 -3.37
C THR A 105 1.64 -1.91 -3.10
N TYR A 106 0.43 -1.37 -3.18
CA TYR A 106 -0.84 -2.07 -3.00
C TYR A 106 -1.98 -1.26 -3.62
N PHE A 107 -3.06 -1.90 -4.09
CA PHE A 107 -4.25 -1.20 -4.58
C PHE A 107 -5.28 -1.00 -3.45
N SER A 108 -5.16 0.12 -2.73
CA SER A 108 -6.09 0.54 -1.67
C SER A 108 -7.25 1.37 -2.23
N GLU A 109 -8.22 1.77 -1.40
CA GLU A 109 -9.29 2.69 -1.82
C GLU A 109 -8.75 4.06 -2.26
N ARG A 110 -7.56 4.46 -1.76
CA ARG A 110 -6.97 5.78 -1.98
C ARG A 110 -5.97 5.85 -3.13
N THR A 111 -5.50 4.72 -3.64
CA THR A 111 -4.42 4.69 -4.65
C THR A 111 -4.71 5.57 -5.87
N ASN A 112 -5.96 5.61 -6.35
CA ASN A 112 -6.31 6.46 -7.48
C ASN A 112 -6.29 7.96 -7.13
N GLU A 113 -6.61 8.32 -5.89
CA GLU A 113 -6.54 9.71 -5.40
C GLU A 113 -5.09 10.14 -5.16
N GLU A 114 -4.23 9.24 -4.68
CA GLU A 114 -2.79 9.45 -4.50
C GLU A 114 -2.06 9.55 -5.85
N LEU A 115 -2.45 8.75 -6.84
CA LEU A 115 -1.84 8.74 -8.17
C LEU A 115 -2.19 9.98 -9.01
N SER A 116 -3.42 10.50 -8.88
CA SER A 116 -3.91 11.61 -9.69
C SER A 116 -3.03 12.88 -9.64
N PRO A 117 -2.64 13.40 -8.46
CA PRO A 117 -1.75 14.57 -8.40
C PRO A 117 -0.33 14.26 -8.89
N VAL A 118 0.16 13.02 -8.71
CA VAL A 118 1.46 12.60 -9.27
C VAL A 118 1.43 12.72 -10.79
N LEU A 119 0.43 12.13 -11.45
CA LEU A 119 0.31 12.22 -12.91
C LEU A 119 0.11 13.65 -13.43
N GLN A 120 -0.60 14.50 -12.68
CA GLN A 120 -0.77 15.92 -13.04
C GLN A 120 0.52 16.74 -12.88
N SER A 121 1.41 16.35 -11.96
CA SER A 121 2.70 17.01 -11.76
C SER A 121 3.74 16.66 -12.83
N ILE A 122 3.54 15.54 -13.54
CA ILE A 122 4.45 15.08 -14.59
C ILE A 122 4.07 15.77 -15.92
N THR A 123 4.79 16.82 -16.29
CA THR A 123 4.66 17.48 -17.59
C THR A 123 5.55 16.81 -18.65
N GLN A 124 5.20 16.93 -19.93
CA GLN A 124 6.05 16.42 -21.02
C GLN A 124 7.41 17.13 -21.12
N GLU A 125 7.54 18.33 -20.54
CA GLU A 125 8.80 19.05 -20.43
C GLU A 125 9.68 18.50 -19.29
N ALA A 126 9.06 17.90 -18.27
CA ALA A 126 9.74 17.38 -17.09
C ALA A 126 10.10 15.88 -17.19
N ALA A 127 9.36 15.11 -18.00
CA ALA A 127 9.61 13.67 -18.15
C ALA A 127 9.45 13.18 -19.59
N THR A 128 10.35 12.30 -20.02
CA THR A 128 10.29 11.60 -21.32
C THR A 128 9.52 10.28 -21.25
N GLY A 129 9.34 9.74 -20.04
CA GLY A 129 8.61 8.49 -19.82
C GLY A 129 8.29 8.24 -18.35
N ILE A 130 7.47 7.22 -18.13
CA ILE A 130 7.03 6.74 -16.82
C ILE A 130 7.50 5.30 -16.64
N ILE A 131 8.10 5.01 -15.49
CA ILE A 131 8.24 3.67 -14.97
C ILE A 131 7.18 3.47 -13.89
N LEU A 132 6.24 2.57 -14.15
CA LEU A 132 5.26 2.11 -13.16
C LEU A 132 5.75 0.81 -12.52
N ASP A 133 6.24 0.90 -11.29
CA ASP A 133 6.78 -0.24 -10.55
C ASP A 133 5.71 -0.94 -9.72
N LEU A 134 5.37 -2.16 -10.12
CA LEU A 134 4.43 -3.06 -9.46
C LEU A 134 5.13 -4.29 -8.86
N ARG A 135 6.47 -4.29 -8.77
CA ARG A 135 7.22 -5.38 -8.13
C ARG A 135 6.77 -5.54 -6.68
N SER A 136 6.60 -6.79 -6.26
CA SER A 136 6.14 -7.14 -4.92
C SER A 136 4.79 -6.56 -4.50
N ASN A 137 3.99 -6.07 -5.45
CA ASN A 137 2.62 -5.64 -5.21
C ASN A 137 1.65 -6.84 -5.33
N PRO A 138 1.03 -7.30 -4.23
CA PRO A 138 0.17 -8.48 -4.21
C PRO A 138 -1.23 -8.25 -4.81
N GLY A 139 -1.49 -7.06 -5.34
CA GLY A 139 -2.76 -6.62 -5.89
C GLY A 139 -3.52 -5.73 -4.89
N GLY A 140 -4.82 -5.94 -4.78
CA GLY A 140 -5.70 -5.17 -3.92
C GLY A 140 -7.10 -5.09 -4.50
N LEU A 141 -7.77 -3.96 -4.30
CA LEU A 141 -9.16 -3.77 -4.71
C LEU A 141 -9.27 -3.70 -6.23
N LEU A 142 -10.06 -4.61 -6.81
CA LEU A 142 -10.29 -4.67 -8.25
C LEU A 142 -10.81 -3.34 -8.80
N GLN A 143 -11.69 -2.68 -8.05
CA GLN A 143 -12.25 -1.41 -8.49
C GLN A 143 -11.18 -0.31 -8.62
N THR A 144 -10.26 -0.23 -7.66
CA THR A 144 -9.11 0.68 -7.71
C THR A 144 -8.21 0.37 -8.90
N VAL A 145 -7.97 -0.91 -9.20
CA VAL A 145 -7.17 -1.33 -10.37
C VAL A 145 -7.77 -0.81 -11.66
N VAL A 146 -9.10 -0.93 -11.81
CA VAL A 146 -9.83 -0.38 -12.97
C VAL A 146 -9.71 1.15 -13.04
N ASP A 147 -9.81 1.83 -11.90
CA ASP A 147 -9.65 3.29 -11.83
C ASP A 147 -8.22 3.73 -12.23
N VAL A 148 -7.20 3.02 -11.75
CA VAL A 148 -5.79 3.26 -12.12
C VAL A 148 -5.54 2.97 -13.60
N ALA A 149 -6.04 1.84 -14.12
CA ALA A 149 -5.93 1.50 -15.55
C ALA A 149 -6.55 2.60 -16.44
N SER A 150 -7.66 3.18 -16.00
CA SER A 150 -8.35 4.27 -16.70
C SER A 150 -7.54 5.58 -16.77
N ARG A 151 -6.45 5.71 -16.00
CA ARG A 151 -5.51 6.86 -16.12
C ARG A 151 -4.54 6.71 -17.28
N PHE A 152 -4.37 5.50 -17.79
CA PHE A 152 -3.40 5.19 -18.83
C PHE A 152 -4.05 4.71 -20.13
N LEU A 153 -5.31 4.27 -20.07
CA LEU A 153 -6.09 3.79 -21.21
C LEU A 153 -7.26 4.74 -21.51
N ASN A 154 -7.51 4.99 -22.80
CA ASN A 154 -8.60 5.87 -23.25
C ASN A 154 -9.94 5.13 -23.45
N LYS A 155 -9.90 3.82 -23.69
CA LYS A 155 -11.07 2.95 -23.92
C LYS A 155 -10.65 1.49 -23.79
N GLY A 156 -11.63 0.60 -23.69
CA GLY A 156 -11.40 -0.84 -23.68
C GLY A 156 -11.91 -1.52 -22.40
N ILE A 157 -11.75 -2.83 -22.36
CA ILE A 157 -12.06 -3.69 -21.22
C ILE A 157 -10.79 -3.83 -20.40
N VAL A 158 -10.86 -3.55 -19.10
CA VAL A 158 -9.72 -3.74 -18.19
C VAL A 158 -9.67 -5.19 -17.70
N VAL A 159 -10.84 -5.75 -17.36
CA VAL A 159 -10.94 -7.10 -16.83
C VAL A 159 -12.33 -7.66 -17.09
N ASP A 160 -12.39 -8.96 -17.33
CA ASP A 160 -13.63 -9.74 -17.38
C ASP A 160 -13.59 -10.81 -16.29
N VAL A 161 -14.63 -10.87 -15.48
CA VAL A 161 -14.75 -11.81 -14.36
C VAL A 161 -15.85 -12.79 -14.68
N VAL A 162 -15.53 -14.09 -14.63
CA VAL A 162 -16.47 -15.17 -14.84
C VAL A 162 -16.72 -15.89 -13.52
N ASP A 163 -17.97 -15.98 -13.10
CA ASP A 163 -18.35 -16.68 -11.87
C ASP A 163 -18.55 -18.20 -12.10
N ASN A 164 -18.95 -18.92 -11.04
CA ASN A 164 -19.16 -20.37 -11.12
C ASN A 164 -20.43 -20.78 -11.88
N GLN A 165 -21.32 -19.84 -12.22
CA GLN A 165 -22.47 -20.05 -13.09
C GLN A 165 -22.14 -19.74 -14.56
N GLY A 166 -20.95 -19.21 -14.83
CA GLY A 166 -20.54 -18.75 -16.16
C GLY A 166 -21.05 -17.34 -16.48
N GLU A 167 -21.56 -16.59 -15.50
CA GLU A 167 -21.98 -15.21 -15.70
C GLU A 167 -20.76 -14.30 -15.78
N HIS A 168 -20.78 -13.39 -16.76
CA HIS A 168 -19.70 -12.46 -17.03
C HIS A 168 -19.97 -11.10 -16.40
N THR A 169 -19.00 -10.60 -15.65
CA THR A 169 -18.95 -9.22 -15.16
C THR A 169 -17.73 -8.52 -15.76
N THR A 170 -17.98 -7.72 -16.79
CA THR A 170 -16.93 -6.96 -17.48
C THR A 170 -16.76 -5.57 -16.87
N SER A 171 -15.51 -5.21 -16.55
CA SER A 171 -15.15 -3.85 -16.13
C SER A 171 -14.36 -3.14 -17.22
N ALA A 172 -14.92 -2.05 -17.73
CA ALA A 172 -14.30 -1.23 -18.77
C ALA A 172 -13.57 -0.02 -18.20
N VAL A 173 -12.72 0.57 -19.04
CA VAL A 173 -12.11 1.89 -18.80
C VAL A 173 -13.20 2.90 -18.47
N LYS A 174 -13.05 3.60 -17.36
CA LYS A 174 -14.00 4.64 -16.95
C LYS A 174 -13.65 5.95 -17.65
N PRO A 175 -14.65 6.68 -18.19
CA PRO A 175 -14.43 8.00 -18.76
C PRO A 175 -14.11 9.00 -17.63
N LYS A 176 -12.83 9.18 -17.32
CA LYS A 176 -12.32 10.22 -16.43
C LYS A 176 -11.04 10.82 -17.04
N GLY A 177 -10.86 12.13 -16.84
CA GLY A 177 -9.91 12.97 -17.59
C GLY A 177 -8.42 12.67 -17.39
N ALA A 178 -7.61 13.49 -18.08
CA ALA A 178 -6.15 13.52 -18.15
C ALA A 178 -5.48 12.13 -18.17
N THR A 179 -5.44 11.54 -19.36
CA THR A 179 -4.51 10.45 -19.67
C THR A 179 -3.16 11.05 -20.06
N THR A 180 -2.09 10.35 -19.70
CA THR A 180 -0.73 10.73 -20.14
C THR A 180 -0.36 9.93 -21.39
N ASP A 181 0.23 10.61 -22.36
CA ASP A 181 0.77 9.98 -23.58
C ASP A 181 2.26 9.66 -23.48
N LEU A 182 2.87 9.90 -22.30
CA LEU A 182 4.27 9.55 -22.07
C LEU A 182 4.49 8.04 -22.25
N SER A 183 5.67 7.70 -22.77
CA SER A 183 6.14 6.32 -22.88
C SER A 183 6.05 5.63 -21.53
N LEU A 184 5.48 4.43 -21.47
CA LEU A 184 5.22 3.71 -20.22
C LEU A 184 5.90 2.35 -20.22
N VAL A 185 6.68 2.10 -19.17
CA VAL A 185 7.21 0.78 -18.84
C VAL A 185 6.61 0.34 -17.51
N VAL A 186 6.08 -0.87 -17.44
CA VAL A 186 5.60 -1.48 -16.20
C VAL A 186 6.62 -2.50 -15.72
N LEU A 187 7.14 -2.31 -14.50
CA LEU A 187 8.04 -3.26 -13.86
C LEU A 187 7.23 -4.25 -13.01
N VAL A 188 7.48 -5.54 -13.22
CA VAL A 188 6.84 -6.63 -12.48
C VAL A 188 7.86 -7.66 -12.02
N ASP A 189 7.52 -8.41 -10.98
CA ASP A 189 8.29 -9.57 -10.52
C ASP A 189 7.38 -10.76 -10.17
N SER A 190 7.96 -11.85 -9.66
CA SER A 190 7.22 -13.05 -9.25
C SER A 190 6.24 -12.83 -8.08
N TYR A 191 6.26 -11.67 -7.45
CA TYR A 191 5.39 -11.29 -6.34
C TYR A 191 4.33 -10.25 -6.76
N SER A 192 4.42 -9.72 -7.99
CA SER A 192 3.32 -9.01 -8.65
C SER A 192 2.16 -9.99 -8.90
N ALA A 193 1.02 -9.77 -8.24
CA ALA A 193 -0.11 -10.69 -8.26
C ALA A 193 -1.47 -9.98 -8.43
N SER A 194 -2.48 -10.72 -8.89
CA SER A 194 -3.89 -10.29 -8.85
C SER A 194 -4.11 -8.93 -9.56
N GLY A 195 -4.50 -7.88 -8.84
CA GLY A 195 -4.68 -6.54 -9.38
C GLY A 195 -3.49 -5.99 -10.16
N SER A 196 -2.25 -6.32 -9.75
CA SER A 196 -1.04 -5.95 -10.48
C SER A 196 -0.99 -6.62 -11.85
N GLU A 197 -1.43 -7.88 -11.94
CA GLU A 197 -1.47 -8.66 -13.18
C GLU A 197 -2.60 -8.18 -14.09
N VAL A 198 -3.75 -7.81 -13.51
CA VAL A 198 -4.86 -7.18 -14.26
C VAL A 198 -4.40 -5.86 -14.88
N LEU A 199 -3.72 -4.99 -14.12
CA LEU A 199 -3.22 -3.72 -14.65
C LEU A 199 -2.16 -3.92 -15.73
N ALA A 200 -1.15 -4.75 -15.46
CA ALA A 200 -0.09 -5.04 -16.42
C ALA A 200 -0.63 -5.70 -17.70
N GLY A 201 -1.53 -6.68 -17.55
CA GLY A 201 -2.20 -7.36 -18.66
C GLY A 201 -3.01 -6.41 -19.53
N ALA A 202 -3.88 -5.60 -18.93
CA ALA A 202 -4.66 -4.61 -19.68
C ALA A 202 -3.77 -3.62 -20.44
N LEU A 203 -2.71 -3.11 -19.80
CA LEU A 203 -1.77 -2.18 -20.47
C LEU A 203 -0.97 -2.86 -21.59
N GLN A 204 -0.63 -4.13 -21.43
CA GLN A 204 0.05 -4.93 -22.45
C GLN A 204 -0.87 -5.23 -23.64
N ASP A 205 -2.10 -5.68 -23.39
CA ASP A 205 -3.08 -6.06 -24.41
C ASP A 205 -3.46 -4.88 -25.32
N TYR A 206 -3.49 -3.67 -24.76
CA TYR A 206 -3.72 -2.44 -25.52
C TYR A 206 -2.44 -1.81 -26.10
N ALA A 207 -1.29 -2.48 -26.00
CA ALA A 207 0.02 -1.97 -26.41
C ALA A 207 0.34 -0.59 -25.82
N ARG A 208 -0.21 -0.28 -24.64
CA ARG A 208 0.00 0.99 -23.94
C ARG A 208 1.34 1.03 -23.23
N ALA A 209 1.82 -0.11 -22.74
CA ALA A 209 3.08 -0.19 -22.00
C ALA A 209 3.95 -1.37 -22.45
N THR A 210 5.25 -1.21 -22.29
CA THR A 210 6.18 -2.35 -22.32
C THR A 210 6.25 -2.97 -20.91
N ILE A 211 6.07 -4.28 -20.81
CA ILE A 211 6.22 -5.01 -19.54
C ILE A 211 7.66 -5.48 -19.41
N ALA A 212 8.32 -5.19 -18.29
CA ALA A 212 9.69 -5.58 -18.01
C ALA A 212 9.84 -6.18 -16.61
N GLY A 213 10.82 -7.09 -16.44
CA GLY A 213 11.08 -7.80 -15.20
C GLY A 213 10.96 -9.32 -15.36
N THR A 214 10.31 -10.00 -14.41
CA THR A 214 10.14 -11.46 -14.44
C THR A 214 8.68 -11.86 -14.56
N ARG A 215 8.42 -13.15 -14.79
CA ARG A 215 7.07 -13.70 -14.79
C ARG A 215 6.36 -13.39 -13.46
N THR A 216 5.10 -12.96 -13.54
CA THR A 216 4.23 -12.65 -12.40
C THR A 216 3.75 -13.91 -11.68
N TYR A 217 3.05 -13.71 -10.56
CA TYR A 217 2.60 -14.79 -9.67
C TYR A 217 1.60 -15.77 -10.31
N GLY A 218 0.68 -15.28 -11.14
CA GLY A 218 -0.33 -16.09 -11.84
C GLY A 218 -1.66 -16.22 -11.10
N LYS A 219 -2.10 -15.22 -10.34
CA LYS A 219 -3.38 -15.26 -9.61
C LYS A 219 -4.51 -14.66 -10.46
N GLY A 220 -5.33 -15.53 -11.04
CA GLY A 220 -6.51 -15.17 -11.83
C GLY A 220 -7.86 -15.25 -11.09
N SER A 221 -7.87 -15.40 -9.77
CA SER A 221 -9.11 -15.51 -8.98
C SER A 221 -9.49 -14.18 -8.32
N VAL A 222 -10.76 -13.80 -8.39
CA VAL A 222 -11.31 -12.65 -7.66
C VAL A 222 -11.91 -13.13 -6.33
N ASN A 223 -11.51 -12.47 -5.25
CA ASN A 223 -12.08 -12.73 -3.92
C ASN A 223 -13.19 -11.72 -3.62
N ILE A 224 -14.29 -12.18 -3.05
CA ILE A 224 -15.40 -11.34 -2.59
C ILE A 224 -15.42 -11.40 -1.06
N LEU A 225 -15.31 -10.24 -0.41
CA LEU A 225 -15.48 -10.12 1.03
C LEU A 225 -16.96 -10.09 1.37
N HIS A 226 -17.40 -11.00 2.22
CA HIS A 226 -18.79 -11.04 2.71
C HIS A 226 -18.80 -10.68 4.19
N GLN A 227 -19.44 -9.56 4.52
CA GLN A 227 -19.66 -9.22 5.92
C GLN A 227 -20.81 -10.06 6.48
N LEU A 228 -20.56 -10.76 7.59
CA LEU A 228 -21.54 -11.59 8.27
C LEU A 228 -22.38 -10.76 9.24
N LYS A 229 -23.55 -11.28 9.62
CA LYS A 229 -24.54 -10.58 10.48
C LYS A 229 -24.00 -10.23 11.86
N ASP A 230 -22.99 -10.95 12.33
CA ASP A 230 -22.32 -10.74 13.62
C ASP A 230 -21.17 -9.71 13.55
N GLY A 231 -20.96 -9.10 12.37
CA GLY A 231 -19.92 -8.09 12.15
C GLY A 231 -18.56 -8.65 11.75
N SER A 232 -18.39 -9.98 11.70
CA SER A 232 -17.18 -10.60 11.15
C SER A 232 -17.08 -10.45 9.62
N ARG A 233 -15.86 -10.55 9.07
CA ARG A 233 -15.53 -10.34 7.66
C ARG A 233 -14.56 -11.41 7.16
#